data_AF-A0A177L1W9-F1
#
_entry.id   AF-A0A177L1W9-F1
#
_cell.length_a   1.000
_cell.length_b   1.000
_cell.length_c   1.000
_cell.angle_alpha   90.00
_cell.angle_beta   90.00
_cell.angle_gamma   90.00
#
_symmetry.space_group_name_H-M   'P 1'
#
loop_
_entity.id
_entity.type
_entity.pdbx_description
1 polymer ?
#
loop_
_entity_poly.entity_id
_entity_poly.type
_entity_poly.pdbx_seq_one_letter_code
_entity_poly.pdbx_strand_id
1 'polypeptide(L)'
;MNGINNKGILEKAFHRFNKNQVIEYITGKKVGWVLDKKKKNKEDLKNDFLQLEGSLSKQDIKDLAEMNVMKKKRGLSAYTYKFKHLGKLKDKTVEELQKEFIKSFPLNSVYEIVLAGINIEGENIIVSLKVKEYGNYWKSGVQDLGSLTAFYDNKVIIEKNTKKVSIEAGDDNLEDVIADFLDKRLGLPLSPYTMGIFNASYSNNDSATQKTMLIFDFIYNRLPARGISSSFNKVNFKIKSNHQNGGVQGVSVHGDNIINSDEACKYITLGNDIVSFKTTSIYNGSKVNIEFSLKGKDFDRLKIVITDNKSEQIKQEVMEHIQEEYILMCTHGIKEIEKTRTKLEPIIQAFINSRT
;
A
#
# COMPACT_ATOMS: atom_id res chain seq x y z
N MET A 1 -24.56 -14.85 20.02
CA MET A 1 -23.56 -13.82 20.43
C MET A 1 -23.36 -13.90 21.95
N ASN A 2 -22.97 -15.06 22.47
CA ASN A 2 -22.67 -15.22 23.89
C ASN A 2 -21.14 -15.31 24.01
N GLY A 3 -20.51 -14.40 24.77
CA GLY A 3 -19.06 -14.41 25.00
C GLY A 3 -18.27 -13.17 24.56
N ILE A 4 -18.93 -12.10 24.05
CA ILE A 4 -18.24 -10.85 23.72
C ILE A 4 -17.97 -10.08 25.02
N ASN A 5 -16.69 -9.84 25.33
CA ASN A 5 -16.27 -9.03 26.48
C ASN A 5 -16.45 -7.53 26.15
N ASN A 6 -17.69 -7.03 26.24
CA ASN A 6 -18.06 -5.65 25.95
C ASN A 6 -17.25 -4.66 26.80
N LYS A 7 -17.12 -4.92 28.10
CA LYS A 7 -16.26 -4.15 29.00
C LYS A 7 -14.80 -4.07 28.51
N GLY A 8 -14.22 -5.19 28.09
CA GLY A 8 -12.86 -5.21 27.53
C GLY A 8 -12.72 -4.43 26.20
N ILE A 9 -13.77 -4.40 25.37
CA ILE A 9 -13.82 -3.56 24.16
C ILE A 9 -13.85 -2.08 24.53
N LEU A 10 -14.66 -1.71 25.51
CA LEU A 10 -14.75 -0.33 26.01
C LEU A 10 -13.46 0.14 26.66
N GLU A 11 -12.81 -0.69 27.46
CA GLU A 11 -11.51 -0.37 28.06
C GLU A 11 -10.45 -0.07 26.99
N LYS A 12 -10.35 -0.90 25.96
CA LYS A 12 -9.43 -0.68 24.83
C LYS A 12 -9.78 0.60 24.05
N ALA A 13 -11.08 0.84 23.82
CA ALA A 13 -11.55 2.02 23.09
C ALA A 13 -11.24 3.31 23.87
N PHE A 14 -11.45 3.29 25.18
CA PHE A 14 -11.11 4.38 26.06
C PHE A 14 -9.63 4.76 25.92
N HIS A 15 -8.72 3.78 25.90
CA HIS A 15 -7.30 4.06 25.73
C HIS A 15 -6.96 4.69 24.36
N ARG A 16 -7.68 4.34 23.29
CA ARG A 16 -7.47 4.95 21.96
C ARG A 16 -8.02 6.37 21.82
N PHE A 17 -9.14 6.70 22.47
CA PHE A 17 -9.73 8.03 22.38
C PHE A 17 -8.91 9.11 23.09
N ASN A 18 -8.88 10.32 22.54
CA ASN A 18 -8.46 11.49 23.30
C ASN A 18 -9.60 11.97 24.23
N LYS A 19 -9.32 12.92 25.12
CA LYS A 19 -10.30 13.41 26.10
C LYS A 19 -11.59 13.93 25.44
N ASN A 20 -11.46 14.70 24.37
CA ASN A 20 -12.62 15.30 23.69
C ASN A 20 -13.49 14.23 23.03
N GLN A 21 -12.87 13.25 22.38
CA GLN A 21 -13.57 12.09 21.79
C GLN A 21 -14.32 11.28 22.86
N VAL A 22 -13.72 11.07 24.04
CA VAL A 22 -14.41 10.43 25.17
C VAL A 22 -15.65 11.22 25.59
N ILE A 23 -15.52 12.54 25.74
CA ILE A 23 -16.63 13.43 26.12
C ILE A 23 -17.75 13.39 25.07
N GLU A 24 -17.41 13.56 23.79
CA GLU A 24 -18.35 13.53 22.67
C GLU A 24 -19.09 12.19 22.60
N TYR A 25 -18.35 11.08 22.76
CA TYR A 25 -18.94 9.75 22.70
C TYR A 25 -19.90 9.50 23.88
N ILE A 26 -19.54 9.89 25.11
CA ILE A 26 -20.45 9.79 26.27
C ILE A 26 -21.68 10.66 26.06
N THR A 27 -21.50 11.92 25.65
CA THR A 27 -22.61 12.86 25.44
C THR A 27 -23.58 12.35 24.37
N GLY A 28 -23.06 11.77 23.29
CA GLY A 28 -23.87 11.22 22.21
C GLY A 28 -24.62 9.94 22.56
N LYS A 29 -24.21 9.21 23.61
CA LYS A 29 -24.81 7.91 23.98
C LYS A 29 -25.58 7.93 25.29
N LYS A 30 -25.29 8.86 26.20
CA LYS A 30 -25.92 8.99 27.52
C LYS A 30 -26.64 10.34 27.59
N VAL A 31 -27.94 10.30 27.30
CA VAL A 31 -28.83 11.49 27.37
C VAL A 31 -28.75 12.11 28.77
N GLY A 32 -28.57 13.44 28.83
CA GLY A 32 -28.51 14.19 30.08
C GLY A 32 -27.17 14.07 30.84
N TRP A 33 -26.15 13.42 30.28
CA TRP A 33 -24.81 13.47 30.84
C TRP A 33 -24.22 14.88 30.69
N VAL A 34 -23.64 15.38 31.77
CA VAL A 34 -22.97 16.70 31.82
C VAL A 34 -21.58 16.49 32.39
N LEU A 35 -20.58 17.10 31.75
CA LEU A 35 -19.20 17.05 32.21
C LEU A 35 -19.07 17.75 33.58
N ASP A 36 -18.73 16.97 34.61
CA ASP A 36 -18.37 17.52 35.91
C ASP A 36 -17.07 18.34 35.79
N LYS A 37 -17.13 19.61 36.20
CA LYS A 37 -16.00 20.55 36.20
C LYS A 37 -14.80 20.04 37.02
N LYS A 38 -15.00 19.09 37.93
CA LYS A 38 -13.93 18.44 38.70
C LYS A 38 -13.11 17.44 37.87
N LYS A 39 -13.66 16.91 36.76
CA LYS A 39 -13.00 15.93 35.89
C LYS A 39 -12.06 16.62 34.90
N LYS A 40 -10.85 16.91 35.37
CA LYS A 40 -9.84 17.67 34.63
C LYS A 40 -9.08 16.79 33.63
N ASN A 41 -8.92 15.51 33.90
CA ASN A 41 -8.12 14.58 33.09
C ASN A 41 -8.99 13.56 32.37
N LYS A 42 -8.43 12.88 31.36
CA LYS A 42 -9.12 11.80 30.64
C LYS A 42 -9.49 10.66 31.57
N GLU A 43 -8.58 10.24 32.45
CA GLU A 43 -8.79 9.10 33.38
C GLU A 43 -9.99 9.32 34.33
N ASP A 44 -10.32 10.56 34.69
CA ASP A 44 -11.48 10.89 35.52
C ASP A 44 -12.82 10.51 34.84
N LEU A 45 -12.81 10.38 33.50
CA LEU A 45 -13.96 10.01 32.68
C LEU A 45 -14.08 8.49 32.47
N LYS A 46 -13.11 7.69 32.93
CA LYS A 46 -13.05 6.25 32.65
C LYS A 46 -14.30 5.52 33.13
N ASN A 47 -14.73 5.77 34.37
CA ASN A 47 -15.92 5.12 34.92
C ASN A 47 -17.20 5.49 34.15
N ASP A 48 -17.36 6.77 33.78
CA ASP A 48 -18.52 7.22 32.99
C ASP A 48 -18.53 6.56 31.61
N PHE A 49 -17.35 6.41 30.99
CA PHE A 49 -17.20 5.77 29.69
C PHE A 49 -17.51 4.27 29.75
N LEU A 50 -17.01 3.56 30.76
CA LEU A 50 -17.27 2.12 30.92
C LEU A 50 -18.74 1.83 31.26
N GLN A 51 -19.44 2.74 31.94
CA GLN A 51 -20.88 2.62 32.21
C GLN A 51 -21.73 2.68 30.94
N LEU A 52 -21.19 3.10 29.80
CA LEU A 52 -21.91 3.06 28.52
C LEU A 52 -22.27 1.63 28.09
N GLU A 53 -21.63 0.59 28.65
CA GLU A 53 -21.90 -0.82 28.33
C GLU A 53 -23.40 -1.15 28.30
N GLY A 54 -24.18 -0.63 29.25
CA GLY A 54 -25.63 -0.86 29.34
C GLY A 54 -26.48 -0.07 28.34
N SER A 55 -25.91 0.91 27.63
CA SER A 55 -26.61 1.82 26.72
C SER A 55 -26.19 1.66 25.25
N LEU A 56 -25.15 0.88 24.97
CA LEU A 56 -24.64 0.68 23.61
C LEU A 56 -25.42 -0.39 22.85
N SER A 57 -25.70 -0.10 21.58
CA SER A 57 -26.26 -1.09 20.67
C SER A 57 -25.21 -2.14 20.26
N LYS A 58 -25.64 -3.28 19.71
CA LYS A 58 -24.72 -4.27 19.14
C LYS A 58 -23.83 -3.69 18.04
N GLN A 59 -24.36 -2.75 17.26
CA GLN A 59 -23.59 -2.08 16.21
C GLN A 59 -22.51 -1.17 16.81
N ASP A 60 -22.82 -0.44 17.88
CA ASP A 60 -21.83 0.38 18.58
C ASP A 60 -20.66 -0.43 19.12
N ILE A 61 -20.95 -1.60 19.72
CA ILE A 61 -19.91 -2.51 20.20
C ILE A 61 -19.04 -3.03 19.06
N LYS A 62 -19.65 -3.34 17.91
CA LYS A 62 -18.93 -3.77 16.71
C LYS A 62 -18.01 -2.66 16.18
N ASP A 63 -18.50 -1.43 16.09
CA ASP A 63 -17.72 -0.29 15.60
C ASP A 63 -16.54 0.01 16.54
N LEU A 64 -16.75 -0.05 17.85
CA LEU A 64 -15.67 0.08 18.84
C LEU A 64 -14.65 -1.06 18.73
N ALA A 65 -15.10 -2.29 18.51
CA ALA A 65 -14.21 -3.45 18.33
C ALA A 65 -13.35 -3.31 17.06
N GLU A 66 -13.95 -2.92 15.93
CA GLU A 66 -13.25 -2.67 14.66
C GLU A 66 -12.23 -1.52 14.82
N MET A 67 -12.62 -0.43 15.49
CA MET A 67 -11.73 0.69 15.78
C MET A 67 -10.52 0.30 16.64
N ASN A 68 -10.70 -0.58 17.62
CA ASN A 68 -9.64 -1.03 18.54
C ASN A 68 -8.51 -1.78 17.82
N VAL A 69 -8.82 -2.42 16.70
CA VAL A 69 -7.89 -3.23 15.91
C VAL A 69 -7.58 -2.62 14.55
N MET A 70 -8.18 -1.46 14.24
CA MET A 70 -7.88 -0.66 13.06
C MET A 70 -6.38 -0.36 12.97
N LYS A 71 -5.80 -0.73 11.83
CA LYS A 71 -4.40 -0.52 11.47
C LYS A 71 -4.30 0.71 10.59
N LYS A 72 -3.36 1.60 10.90
CA LYS A 72 -3.09 2.78 10.09
C LYS A 72 -2.36 2.36 8.81
N LYS A 73 -2.86 2.81 7.67
CA LYS A 73 -2.15 2.72 6.39
C LYS A 73 -0.99 3.72 6.36
N ARG A 74 0.19 3.29 5.94
CA ARG A 74 1.35 4.17 5.79
C ARG A 74 1.32 4.82 4.40
N GLY A 75 1.00 6.11 4.36
CA GLY A 75 0.95 6.87 3.11
C GLY A 75 -0.10 6.35 2.11
N LEU A 76 -0.03 6.85 0.87
CA LEU A 76 -0.81 6.32 -0.24
C LEU A 76 -0.02 5.18 -0.90
N SER A 77 -0.37 3.95 -0.56
CA SER A 77 0.22 2.75 -1.18
C SER A 77 -0.71 2.14 -2.21
N ALA A 78 -0.14 1.73 -3.35
CA ALA A 78 -0.87 1.13 -4.45
C ALA A 78 -0.07 0.04 -5.19
N TYR A 79 -0.83 -0.91 -5.73
CA TYR A 79 -0.40 -1.93 -6.67
C TYR A 79 -1.19 -1.82 -7.97
N THR A 80 -0.56 -2.13 -9.09
CA THR A 80 -1.14 -1.93 -10.42
C THR A 80 -1.37 -3.26 -11.15
N TYR A 81 -2.59 -3.44 -11.64
CA TYR A 81 -3.07 -4.62 -12.33
C TYR A 81 -3.70 -4.26 -13.67
N LYS A 82 -3.67 -5.21 -14.61
CA LYS A 82 -4.55 -5.23 -15.78
C LYS A 82 -5.73 -6.16 -15.51
N PHE A 83 -6.89 -5.85 -16.08
CA PHE A 83 -8.05 -6.76 -16.06
C PHE A 83 -8.54 -7.08 -17.47
N LYS A 84 -9.17 -8.24 -17.65
CA LYS A 84 -9.68 -8.67 -18.96
C LYS A 84 -11.08 -8.12 -19.25
N HIS A 85 -11.98 -8.19 -18.27
CA HIS A 85 -13.37 -7.72 -18.35
C HIS A 85 -13.89 -7.33 -16.97
N LEU A 86 -14.94 -6.50 -16.92
CA LEU A 86 -15.52 -5.99 -15.66
C LEU A 86 -16.33 -7.03 -14.86
N GLY A 87 -16.60 -8.21 -15.43
CA GLY A 87 -17.31 -9.26 -14.72
C GLY A 87 -18.71 -8.81 -14.30
N LYS A 88 -19.03 -9.01 -13.02
CA LYS A 88 -20.32 -8.60 -12.44
C LYS A 88 -20.46 -7.09 -12.24
N LEU A 89 -19.41 -6.30 -12.48
CA LEU A 89 -19.47 -4.84 -12.43
C LEU A 89 -19.90 -4.23 -13.78
N LYS A 90 -19.95 -5.03 -14.84
CA LYS A 90 -20.24 -4.57 -16.20
C LYS A 90 -21.70 -4.10 -16.31
N ASP A 91 -21.91 -2.97 -16.98
CA ASP A 91 -23.22 -2.44 -17.40
C ASP A 91 -24.23 -2.24 -16.25
N LYS A 92 -23.77 -2.08 -15.00
CA LYS A 92 -24.62 -1.84 -13.83
C LYS A 92 -24.60 -0.38 -13.37
N THR A 93 -25.73 0.08 -12.84
CA THR A 93 -25.80 1.39 -12.19
C THR A 93 -25.15 1.36 -10.81
N VAL A 94 -24.86 2.54 -10.24
CA VAL A 94 -24.34 2.65 -8.88
C VAL A 94 -25.30 2.00 -7.88
N GLU A 95 -26.60 2.25 -7.99
CA GLU A 95 -27.62 1.73 -7.09
C GLU A 95 -27.69 0.19 -7.13
N GLU A 96 -27.60 -0.41 -8.31
CA GLU A 96 -27.57 -1.86 -8.48
C GLU A 96 -26.33 -2.47 -7.83
N LEU A 97 -25.17 -1.87 -8.07
CA LEU A 97 -23.90 -2.31 -7.48
C LEU A 97 -23.93 -2.21 -5.96
N GLN A 98 -24.43 -1.10 -5.43
CA GLN A 98 -24.53 -0.90 -3.99
C GLN A 98 -25.46 -1.92 -3.35
N LYS A 99 -26.64 -2.16 -3.94
CA LYS A 99 -27.62 -3.13 -3.43
C LYS A 99 -27.09 -4.57 -3.45
N GLU A 100 -26.39 -4.97 -4.50
CA GLU A 100 -25.93 -6.35 -4.65
C GLU A 100 -24.70 -6.65 -3.79
N PHE A 101 -23.78 -5.68 -3.70
CA PHE A 101 -22.43 -5.92 -3.22
C PHE A 101 -22.09 -5.27 -1.87
N ILE A 102 -22.81 -4.26 -1.37
CA ILE A 102 -22.55 -3.70 -0.03
C ILE A 102 -22.97 -4.71 1.03
N LYS A 103 -22.05 -5.61 1.37
CA LYS A 103 -22.18 -6.63 2.42
C LYS A 103 -20.82 -7.20 2.78
N SER A 104 -20.83 -8.07 3.78
CA SER A 104 -19.69 -8.84 4.24
C SER A 104 -19.55 -10.14 3.45
N PHE A 105 -18.32 -10.49 3.11
CA PHE A 105 -17.95 -11.72 2.41
C PHE A 105 -16.81 -12.43 3.14
N PRO A 106 -17.07 -13.58 3.79
CA PRO A 106 -15.98 -14.43 4.26
C PRO A 106 -15.23 -14.98 3.05
N LEU A 107 -13.91 -14.79 3.04
CA LEU A 107 -13.03 -15.28 1.98
C LEU A 107 -12.41 -16.62 2.38
N ASN A 108 -11.88 -16.69 3.60
CA ASN A 108 -11.35 -17.91 4.21
C ASN A 108 -11.46 -17.82 5.73
N SER A 109 -10.84 -18.76 6.44
CA SER A 109 -10.80 -18.80 7.91
C SER A 109 -10.17 -17.59 8.59
N VAL A 110 -9.34 -16.82 7.89
CA VAL A 110 -8.59 -15.69 8.43
C VAL A 110 -9.18 -14.35 8.01
N TYR A 111 -9.68 -14.23 6.78
CA TYR A 111 -10.07 -12.96 6.19
C TYR A 111 -11.55 -12.87 5.84
N GLU A 112 -12.15 -11.72 6.17
CA GLU A 112 -13.46 -11.26 5.70
C GLU A 112 -13.27 -9.92 4.98
N ILE A 113 -13.91 -9.76 3.83
CA ILE A 113 -13.95 -8.49 3.10
C ILE A 113 -15.36 -7.91 3.19
N VAL A 114 -15.47 -6.69 3.68
CA VAL A 114 -16.70 -5.92 3.70
C VAL A 114 -16.63 -4.85 2.63
N LEU A 115 -17.51 -4.93 1.64
CA LEU A 115 -17.67 -3.86 0.67
C LEU A 115 -18.49 -2.74 1.31
N ALA A 116 -17.84 -1.60 1.52
CA ALA A 116 -18.42 -0.45 2.21
C ALA A 116 -19.08 0.54 1.25
N GLY A 117 -18.66 0.56 -0.01
CA GLY A 117 -19.25 1.41 -1.03
C GLY A 117 -18.71 1.13 -2.42
N ILE A 118 -19.53 1.40 -3.43
CA ILE A 118 -19.14 1.39 -4.84
C ILE A 118 -19.69 2.67 -5.46
N ASN A 119 -18.83 3.42 -6.11
CA ASN A 119 -19.16 4.66 -6.81
C ASN A 119 -18.62 4.62 -8.25
N ILE A 120 -19.28 5.35 -9.14
CA ILE A 120 -18.83 5.55 -10.52
C ILE A 120 -18.53 7.05 -10.68
N GLU A 121 -17.28 7.37 -10.98
CA GLU A 121 -16.79 8.73 -11.19
C GLU A 121 -16.23 8.82 -12.62
N GLY A 122 -17.05 9.27 -13.56
CA GLY A 122 -16.72 9.24 -14.98
C GLY A 122 -16.42 7.81 -15.45
N GLU A 123 -15.20 7.60 -15.92
CA GLU A 123 -14.72 6.30 -16.44
C GLU A 123 -14.15 5.37 -15.36
N ASN A 124 -14.20 5.81 -14.09
CA ASN A 124 -13.62 5.09 -12.98
C ASN A 124 -14.72 4.44 -12.13
N ILE A 125 -14.53 3.18 -11.75
CA ILE A 125 -15.30 2.53 -10.70
C ILE A 125 -14.42 2.53 -9.45
N ILE A 126 -14.91 3.17 -8.39
CA ILE A 126 -14.24 3.22 -7.09
C ILE A 126 -14.94 2.26 -6.15
N VAL A 127 -14.19 1.30 -5.65
CA VAL A 127 -14.66 0.28 -4.70
C VAL A 127 -13.98 0.50 -3.36
N SER A 128 -14.75 0.92 -2.37
CA SER A 128 -14.30 1.09 -0.99
C SER A 128 -14.54 -0.20 -0.23
N LEU A 129 -13.48 -0.78 0.33
CA LEU A 129 -13.54 -2.07 1.00
C LEU A 129 -12.79 -2.07 2.32
N LYS A 130 -13.28 -2.87 3.25
CA LYS A 130 -12.68 -3.11 4.56
C LYS A 130 -12.23 -4.56 4.60
N VAL A 131 -10.97 -4.80 4.96
CA VAL A 131 -10.47 -6.16 5.19
C VAL A 131 -10.36 -6.37 6.69
N LYS A 132 -10.98 -7.43 7.18
CA LYS A 132 -10.91 -7.88 8.56
C LYS A 132 -10.07 -9.14 8.65
N GLU A 133 -9.19 -9.16 9.63
CA GLU A 133 -8.36 -10.31 9.95
C GLU A 133 -8.76 -10.87 11.31
N TYR A 134 -8.93 -12.19 11.36
CA TYR A 134 -9.31 -12.93 12.55
C TYR A 134 -8.17 -13.88 12.95
N GLY A 135 -7.69 -13.71 14.18
CA GLY A 135 -6.68 -14.57 14.78
C GLY A 135 -7.29 -15.81 15.44
N ASN A 136 -6.47 -16.85 15.62
CA ASN A 136 -6.82 -18.07 16.36
C ASN A 136 -8.04 -18.85 15.85
N TYR A 137 -8.53 -18.60 14.63
CA TYR A 137 -9.63 -19.37 14.03
C TYR A 137 -9.35 -20.87 14.07
N TRP A 138 -8.10 -21.30 13.82
CA TRP A 138 -7.71 -22.71 13.86
C TRP A 138 -7.96 -23.38 15.22
N LYS A 139 -8.04 -22.61 16.31
CA LYS A 139 -8.37 -23.12 17.66
C LYS A 139 -9.88 -23.12 17.94
N SER A 140 -10.60 -22.08 17.51
CA SER A 140 -12.00 -21.86 17.90
C SER A 140 -13.03 -22.24 16.82
N GLY A 141 -12.63 -22.26 15.54
CA GLY A 141 -13.51 -22.44 14.39
C GLY A 141 -14.47 -21.28 14.12
N VAL A 142 -14.34 -20.16 14.85
CA VAL A 142 -15.32 -19.06 14.84
C VAL A 142 -14.65 -17.73 14.48
N GLN A 143 -15.23 -17.03 13.50
CA GLN A 143 -14.91 -15.64 13.17
C GLN A 143 -15.90 -14.72 13.90
N ASP A 144 -15.50 -14.24 15.07
CA ASP A 144 -16.28 -13.27 15.84
C ASP A 144 -15.42 -12.08 16.31
N LEU A 145 -16.06 -11.09 16.94
CA LEU A 145 -15.39 -9.89 17.44
C LEU A 145 -14.31 -10.18 18.49
N GLY A 146 -14.37 -11.32 19.20
CA GLY A 146 -13.34 -11.72 20.17
C GLY A 146 -12.06 -12.21 19.48
N SER A 147 -12.20 -12.76 18.27
CA SER A 147 -11.09 -13.22 17.42
C SER A 147 -10.54 -12.15 16.45
N LEU A 148 -11.21 -11.01 16.31
CA LEU A 148 -10.78 -9.95 15.39
C LEU A 148 -9.44 -9.34 15.84
N THR A 149 -8.41 -9.44 15.00
CA THR A 149 -7.03 -9.00 15.30
C THR A 149 -6.60 -7.76 14.53
N ALA A 150 -7.17 -7.54 13.34
CA ALA A 150 -6.88 -6.36 12.55
C ALA A 150 -8.05 -5.95 11.66
N PHE A 151 -8.08 -4.65 11.36
CA PHE A 151 -9.06 -4.03 10.48
C PHE A 151 -8.36 -3.00 9.59
N TYR A 152 -8.63 -3.06 8.29
CA TYR A 152 -7.95 -2.26 7.27
C TYR A 152 -8.95 -1.61 6.32
N ASP A 153 -8.89 -0.29 6.18
CA ASP A 153 -9.59 0.42 5.12
C ASP A 153 -8.74 0.44 3.85
N ASN A 154 -9.34 0.05 2.73
CA ASN A 154 -8.68 -0.02 1.44
C ASN A 154 -9.61 0.51 0.34
N LYS A 155 -9.00 0.87 -0.78
CA LYS A 155 -9.70 1.38 -1.97
C LYS A 155 -9.20 0.64 -3.19
N VAL A 156 -10.10 0.35 -4.12
CA VAL A 156 -9.75 -0.18 -5.44
C VAL A 156 -10.31 0.79 -6.47
N ILE A 157 -9.46 1.21 -7.40
CA ILE A 157 -9.83 2.10 -8.51
C ILE A 157 -9.73 1.28 -9.79
N ILE A 158 -10.83 1.18 -10.52
CA ILE A 158 -10.91 0.44 -11.77
C ILE A 158 -11.13 1.44 -12.90
N GLU A 159 -10.17 1.56 -13.80
CA GLU A 159 -10.23 2.47 -14.95
C GLU A 159 -10.63 1.68 -16.19
N LYS A 160 -11.84 1.95 -16.70
CA LYS A 160 -12.45 1.17 -17.79
C LYS A 160 -11.65 1.26 -19.08
N ASN A 161 -11.24 2.46 -19.46
CA ASN A 161 -10.61 2.75 -20.75
C ASN A 161 -9.20 2.15 -20.86
N THR A 162 -8.41 2.27 -19.81
CA THR A 162 -7.02 1.78 -19.76
C THR A 162 -6.94 0.31 -19.35
N LYS A 163 -8.07 -0.30 -18.98
CA LYS A 163 -8.14 -1.65 -18.39
C LYS A 163 -7.20 -1.83 -17.18
N LYS A 164 -7.01 -0.75 -16.41
CA LYS A 164 -6.13 -0.68 -15.23
C LYS A 164 -6.94 -0.83 -13.95
N VAL A 165 -6.39 -1.56 -12.99
CA VAL A 165 -6.89 -1.64 -11.61
C VAL A 165 -5.76 -1.22 -10.67
N SER A 166 -6.03 -0.24 -9.82
CA SER A 166 -5.15 0.20 -8.74
C SER A 166 -5.71 -0.32 -7.41
N ILE A 167 -4.99 -1.20 -6.73
CA ILE A 167 -5.35 -1.71 -5.41
C ILE A 167 -4.57 -0.94 -4.36
N GLU A 168 -5.28 -0.10 -3.60
CA GLU A 168 -4.69 0.74 -2.59
C GLU A 168 -4.58 0.02 -1.23
N ALA A 169 -3.60 -0.88 -1.09
CA ALA A 169 -3.39 -1.68 0.13
C ALA A 169 -2.03 -1.41 0.80
N GLY A 170 -2.04 -1.33 2.14
CA GLY A 170 -0.84 -1.04 2.95
C GLY A 170 0.12 -2.22 3.08
N ASP A 171 -0.40 -3.44 3.16
CA ASP A 171 0.34 -4.69 3.31
C ASP A 171 0.25 -5.50 2.01
N ASP A 172 1.28 -6.27 1.72
CA ASP A 172 1.38 -7.09 0.50
C ASP A 172 0.39 -8.26 0.57
N ASN A 173 0.24 -8.87 1.75
CA ASN A 173 -0.72 -9.97 1.94
C ASN A 173 -2.16 -9.49 1.76
N LEU A 174 -2.47 -8.26 2.18
CA LEU A 174 -3.80 -7.69 2.01
C LEU A 174 -4.13 -7.42 0.55
N GLU A 175 -3.13 -7.04 -0.22
CA GLU A 175 -3.32 -6.81 -1.64
C GLU A 175 -3.69 -8.12 -2.35
N ASP A 176 -2.94 -9.20 -2.15
CA ASP A 176 -3.26 -10.50 -2.77
C ASP A 176 -4.66 -11.00 -2.33
N VAL A 177 -5.05 -10.78 -1.06
CA VAL A 177 -6.40 -11.06 -0.53
C VAL A 177 -7.49 -10.27 -1.28
N ILE A 178 -7.24 -8.99 -1.56
CA ILE A 178 -8.18 -8.14 -2.31
C ILE A 178 -8.23 -8.60 -3.77
N ALA A 179 -7.10 -8.89 -4.40
CA ALA A 179 -7.05 -9.35 -5.78
C ALA A 179 -7.84 -10.66 -5.97
N ASP A 180 -7.68 -11.62 -5.05
CA ASP A 180 -8.40 -12.90 -5.05
C ASP A 180 -9.92 -12.70 -4.91
N PHE A 181 -10.32 -11.76 -4.04
CA PHE A 181 -11.72 -11.40 -3.89
C PHE A 181 -12.32 -10.78 -5.16
N LEU A 182 -11.60 -9.85 -5.79
CA LEU A 182 -12.05 -9.21 -7.03
C LEU A 182 -12.26 -10.25 -8.14
N ASP A 183 -11.32 -11.19 -8.29
CA ASP A 183 -11.45 -12.27 -9.26
C ASP A 183 -12.61 -13.22 -8.92
N LYS A 184 -12.60 -13.85 -7.74
CA LYS A 184 -13.57 -14.91 -7.40
C LYS A 184 -14.99 -14.40 -7.15
N ARG A 185 -15.15 -13.25 -6.49
CA ARG A 185 -16.47 -12.76 -6.07
C ARG A 185 -17.09 -11.83 -7.10
N LEU A 186 -16.30 -10.90 -7.65
CA LEU A 186 -16.77 -9.94 -8.64
C LEU A 186 -16.59 -10.44 -10.08
N GLY A 187 -15.85 -11.53 -10.30
CA GLY A 187 -15.57 -12.03 -11.65
C GLY A 187 -14.66 -11.07 -12.42
N LEU A 188 -13.77 -10.36 -11.74
CA LEU A 188 -12.84 -9.38 -12.29
C LEU A 188 -11.42 -10.01 -12.34
N PRO A 189 -11.09 -10.83 -13.36
CA PRO A 189 -9.81 -11.51 -13.41
C PRO A 189 -8.69 -10.50 -13.60
N LEU A 190 -7.77 -10.48 -12.62
CA LEU A 190 -6.63 -9.59 -12.58
C LEU A 190 -5.35 -10.28 -13.05
N SER A 191 -4.46 -9.53 -13.67
CA SER A 191 -3.09 -9.96 -13.92
C SER A 191 -2.15 -8.82 -13.54
N PRO A 192 -1.09 -9.09 -12.75
CA PRO A 192 -0.18 -8.02 -12.34
C PRO A 192 0.56 -7.45 -13.55
N TYR A 193 0.89 -6.17 -13.48
CA TYR A 193 2.00 -5.65 -14.29
C TYR A 193 3.32 -6.09 -13.65
N THR A 194 4.22 -6.61 -14.46
CA THR A 194 5.50 -7.18 -14.03
C THR A 194 6.65 -6.62 -14.86
N MET A 195 7.74 -6.28 -14.20
CA MET A 195 8.98 -5.85 -14.86
C MET A 195 9.72 -7.07 -15.42
N GLY A 196 9.61 -7.29 -16.73
CA GLY A 196 10.32 -8.40 -17.38
C GLY A 196 10.67 -8.18 -18.85
N ILE A 197 10.04 -7.21 -19.51
CA ILE A 197 10.33 -6.90 -20.91
C ILE A 197 11.58 -6.01 -20.96
N PHE A 198 12.63 -6.49 -21.60
CA PHE A 198 13.81 -5.70 -21.96
C PHE A 198 14.01 -5.77 -23.47
N ASN A 199 13.66 -4.68 -24.15
CA ASN A 199 13.57 -4.57 -25.62
C ASN A 199 14.81 -3.93 -26.26
N ALA A 200 15.93 -3.86 -25.54
CA ALA A 200 17.19 -3.31 -26.05
C ALA A 200 18.29 -4.37 -26.05
N SER A 201 19.29 -4.19 -26.91
CA SER A 201 20.49 -5.03 -26.93
C SER A 201 21.22 -4.90 -25.60
N TYR A 202 21.29 -6.02 -24.87
CA TYR A 202 22.06 -6.15 -23.63
C TYR A 202 23.44 -6.72 -23.96
N SER A 203 24.48 -6.02 -23.59
CA SER A 203 25.87 -6.40 -23.83
C SER A 203 26.56 -6.76 -22.52
N ASN A 204 27.61 -7.58 -22.58
CA ASN A 204 28.44 -7.90 -21.41
C ASN A 204 29.19 -6.68 -20.85
N ASN A 205 29.21 -5.56 -21.59
CA ASN A 205 29.77 -4.29 -21.15
C ASN A 205 28.75 -3.44 -20.38
N ASP A 206 27.47 -3.82 -20.37
CA ASP A 206 26.47 -3.11 -19.57
C ASP A 206 26.71 -3.37 -18.08
N SER A 207 26.85 -2.29 -17.32
CA SER A 207 27.31 -2.32 -15.93
C SER A 207 26.25 -2.61 -14.88
N ALA A 208 25.04 -2.90 -15.32
CA ALA A 208 23.91 -3.15 -14.45
C ALA A 208 23.08 -4.30 -15.02
N THR A 209 22.26 -4.90 -14.17
CA THR A 209 21.26 -5.86 -14.66
C THR A 209 20.17 -5.14 -15.45
N GLN A 210 19.51 -5.85 -16.36
CA GLN A 210 18.36 -5.33 -17.12
C GLN A 210 17.31 -4.69 -16.20
N LYS A 211 17.04 -5.31 -15.03
CA LYS A 211 16.09 -4.79 -14.05
C LYS A 211 16.54 -3.46 -13.45
N THR A 212 17.81 -3.36 -13.06
CA THR A 212 18.38 -2.10 -12.57
C THR A 212 18.38 -1.03 -13.67
N MET A 213 18.68 -1.38 -14.92
CA MET A 213 18.58 -0.45 -16.05
C MET A 213 17.16 0.06 -16.26
N LEU A 214 16.14 -0.80 -16.16
CA LEU A 214 14.73 -0.40 -16.22
C LEU A 214 14.37 0.58 -15.09
N ILE A 215 14.85 0.34 -13.86
CA ILE A 215 14.64 1.26 -12.73
C ILE A 215 15.30 2.63 -13.00
N PHE A 216 16.51 2.64 -13.54
CA PHE A 216 17.17 3.90 -13.90
C PHE A 216 16.43 4.64 -15.00
N ASP A 217 15.99 3.95 -16.06
CA ASP A 217 15.16 4.53 -17.11
C ASP A 217 13.86 5.10 -16.54
N PHE A 218 13.23 4.37 -15.63
CA PHE A 218 12.02 4.80 -14.95
C PHE A 218 12.24 6.10 -14.16
N ILE A 219 13.25 6.13 -13.29
CA ILE A 219 13.49 7.26 -12.39
C ILE A 219 14.11 8.48 -13.08
N TYR A 220 14.99 8.28 -14.05
CA TYR A 220 15.76 9.38 -14.66
C TYR A 220 15.30 9.81 -16.05
N ASN A 221 14.49 9.01 -16.75
CA ASN A 221 13.99 9.36 -18.08
C ASN A 221 12.46 9.46 -18.12
N ARG A 222 11.74 8.48 -17.55
CA ARG A 222 10.27 8.42 -17.62
C ARG A 222 9.58 9.39 -16.66
N LEU A 223 9.89 9.31 -15.36
CA LEU A 223 9.29 10.20 -14.36
C LEU A 223 9.58 11.69 -14.64
N PRO A 224 10.80 12.10 -15.05
CA PRO A 224 11.05 13.50 -15.40
C PRO A 224 10.24 13.98 -16.62
N ALA A 225 9.92 13.10 -17.57
CA ALA A 225 9.04 13.44 -18.69
C ALA A 225 7.59 13.75 -18.26
N ARG A 226 7.20 13.34 -17.03
CA ARG A 226 5.94 13.71 -16.37
C ARG A 226 6.10 14.85 -15.36
N GLY A 227 7.24 15.55 -15.38
CA GLY A 227 7.53 16.63 -14.43
C GLY A 227 7.91 16.17 -13.02
N ILE A 228 8.20 14.87 -12.83
CA ILE A 228 8.60 14.29 -11.54
C ILE A 228 10.11 14.07 -11.56
N SER A 229 10.87 15.05 -11.07
CA SER A 229 12.32 14.90 -10.87
C SER A 229 12.57 14.12 -9.58
N SER A 230 13.48 13.15 -9.59
CA SER A 230 13.68 12.22 -8.47
C SER A 230 15.16 11.99 -8.16
N SER A 231 15.49 11.90 -6.88
CA SER A 231 16.81 11.47 -6.40
C SER A 231 16.68 10.32 -5.41
N PHE A 232 17.55 9.32 -5.51
CA PHE A 232 17.54 8.18 -4.59
C PHE A 232 18.03 8.62 -3.21
N ASN A 233 17.21 8.38 -2.18
CA ASN A 233 17.61 8.60 -0.78
C ASN A 233 17.90 7.29 -0.02
N LYS A 234 17.41 6.16 -0.53
CA LYS A 234 17.70 4.81 -0.05
C LYS A 234 17.61 3.80 -1.19
N VAL A 235 18.51 2.83 -1.22
CA VAL A 235 18.45 1.70 -2.17
C VAL A 235 18.77 0.40 -1.44
N ASN A 236 17.98 -0.63 -1.67
CA ASN A 236 18.23 -1.97 -1.13
C ASN A 236 18.46 -2.96 -2.28
N PHE A 237 19.53 -3.73 -2.18
CA PHE A 237 19.95 -4.72 -3.15
C PHE A 237 19.73 -6.14 -2.62
N LYS A 238 19.36 -7.06 -3.52
CA LYS A 238 19.40 -8.51 -3.26
C LYS A 238 20.75 -9.05 -3.71
N ILE A 239 21.49 -9.67 -2.80
CA ILE A 239 22.80 -10.25 -3.13
C ILE A 239 22.59 -11.58 -3.87
N LYS A 240 23.15 -11.69 -5.08
CA LYS A 240 23.17 -12.95 -5.83
C LYS A 240 23.98 -14.00 -5.08
N SER A 241 23.50 -15.25 -5.08
CA SER A 241 24.05 -16.39 -4.33
C SER A 241 25.58 -16.56 -4.46
N ASN A 242 26.13 -16.26 -5.63
CA ASN A 242 27.56 -16.44 -5.92
C ASN A 242 28.46 -15.39 -5.23
N HIS A 243 27.86 -14.36 -4.62
CA HIS A 243 28.55 -13.31 -3.84
C HIS A 243 28.13 -13.28 -2.37
N GLN A 244 27.36 -14.28 -1.91
CA GLN A 244 26.95 -14.41 -0.50
C GLN A 244 28.10 -14.95 0.35
N ASN A 245 29.04 -14.09 0.72
CA ASN A 245 29.98 -14.42 1.78
C ASN A 245 29.31 -14.19 3.15
N GLY A 246 29.22 -15.24 3.98
CA GLY A 246 28.78 -15.13 5.38
C GLY A 246 27.26 -15.06 5.62
N GLY A 247 26.42 -15.44 4.65
CA GLY A 247 24.95 -15.52 4.85
C GLY A 247 24.19 -14.21 4.71
N VAL A 248 24.83 -13.14 4.21
CA VAL A 248 24.17 -11.84 3.96
C VAL A 248 23.27 -11.93 2.72
N GLN A 249 21.96 -11.74 2.91
CA GLN A 249 20.96 -11.88 1.84
C GLN A 249 20.64 -10.56 1.10
N GLY A 250 20.99 -9.41 1.67
CA GLY A 250 20.76 -8.10 1.06
C GLY A 250 21.46 -6.95 1.78
N VAL A 251 21.57 -5.81 1.11
CA VAL A 251 22.27 -4.62 1.61
C VAL A 251 21.42 -3.37 1.38
N SER A 252 21.41 -2.47 2.37
CA SER A 252 20.70 -1.18 2.33
C SER A 252 21.70 -0.04 2.36
N VAL A 253 21.63 0.88 1.40
CA VAL A 253 22.47 2.08 1.35
C VAL A 253 21.60 3.32 1.54
N HIS A 254 22.07 4.30 2.32
CA HIS A 254 21.33 5.50 2.73
C HIS A 254 22.14 6.78 2.49
N GLY A 255 21.49 7.85 2.02
CA GLY A 255 22.08 9.19 1.89
C GLY A 255 21.42 10.01 0.78
N ASP A 256 21.83 11.25 0.57
CA ASP A 256 21.25 12.09 -0.49
C ASP A 256 21.86 11.75 -1.86
N ASN A 257 21.00 11.40 -2.83
CA ASN A 257 21.40 10.89 -4.14
C ASN A 257 22.37 9.70 -4.04
N ILE A 258 22.00 8.72 -3.22
CA ILE A 258 22.89 7.64 -2.75
C ILE A 258 23.38 6.71 -3.86
N ILE A 259 22.77 6.76 -5.04
CA ILE A 259 23.10 5.88 -6.16
C ILE A 259 24.55 6.06 -6.65
N ASN A 260 25.15 7.22 -6.37
CA ASN A 260 26.54 7.55 -6.72
C ASN A 260 27.56 7.24 -5.60
N SER A 261 27.12 6.65 -4.48
CA SER A 261 28.06 6.24 -3.42
C SER A 261 28.85 5.00 -3.82
N ASP A 262 30.10 4.90 -3.35
CA ASP A 262 30.99 3.77 -3.64
C ASP A 262 30.32 2.41 -3.41
N GLU A 263 29.57 2.30 -2.31
CA GLU A 263 28.86 1.07 -1.93
C GLU A 263 27.70 0.76 -2.89
N ALA A 264 26.90 1.75 -3.29
CA ALA A 264 25.84 1.55 -4.29
C ALA A 264 26.43 1.21 -5.67
N CYS A 265 27.50 1.91 -6.07
CA CYS A 265 28.21 1.66 -7.33
C CYS A 265 28.71 0.22 -7.39
N LYS A 266 29.34 -0.25 -6.32
CA LYS A 266 29.78 -1.64 -6.19
C LYS A 266 28.65 -2.65 -6.40
N TYR A 267 27.51 -2.51 -5.73
CA TYR A 267 26.43 -3.49 -5.88
C TYR A 267 25.80 -3.48 -7.26
N ILE A 268 25.66 -2.30 -7.87
CA ILE A 268 25.16 -2.15 -9.25
C ILE A 268 26.11 -2.85 -10.22
N THR A 269 27.41 -2.52 -10.16
CA THR A 269 28.43 -3.08 -11.07
C THR A 269 28.64 -4.58 -10.88
N LEU A 270 28.46 -5.10 -9.67
CA LEU A 270 28.45 -6.55 -9.40
C LEU A 270 27.15 -7.24 -9.85
N GLY A 271 26.24 -6.52 -10.51
CA GLY A 271 25.02 -7.08 -11.06
C GLY A 271 24.01 -7.53 -10.01
N ASN A 272 23.97 -6.89 -8.84
CA ASN A 272 22.93 -7.12 -7.84
C ASN A 272 21.67 -6.33 -8.20
N ASP A 273 20.51 -6.97 -8.04
CA ASP A 273 19.24 -6.34 -8.37
C ASP A 273 18.78 -5.42 -7.24
N ILE A 274 18.33 -4.22 -7.61
CA ILE A 274 17.58 -3.35 -6.70
C ILE A 274 16.22 -4.01 -6.45
N VAL A 275 15.86 -4.23 -5.18
CA VAL A 275 14.57 -4.81 -4.79
C VAL A 275 13.63 -3.83 -4.10
N SER A 276 14.17 -2.73 -3.58
CA SER A 276 13.37 -1.60 -3.09
C SER A 276 14.23 -0.37 -3.01
N PHE A 277 13.62 0.79 -3.14
CA PHE A 277 14.31 2.06 -3.10
C PHE A 277 13.36 3.17 -2.67
N LYS A 278 13.92 4.29 -2.24
CA LYS A 278 13.16 5.47 -1.87
C LYS A 278 13.73 6.66 -2.60
N THR A 279 12.83 7.52 -3.05
CA THR A 279 13.18 8.76 -3.73
C THR A 279 12.67 9.95 -2.96
N THR A 280 13.46 11.02 -3.01
CA THR A 280 12.97 12.37 -2.82
C THR A 280 12.65 12.92 -4.20
N SER A 281 11.37 13.16 -4.46
CA SER A 281 10.90 13.64 -5.76
C SER A 281 10.39 15.08 -5.65
N ILE A 282 10.42 15.83 -6.74
CA ILE A 282 9.86 17.18 -6.87
C ILE A 282 8.82 17.13 -7.98
N TYR A 283 7.60 17.54 -7.67
CA TYR A 283 6.48 17.67 -8.61
C TYR A 283 5.77 19.01 -8.37
N ASN A 284 5.62 19.83 -9.41
CA ASN A 284 5.01 21.17 -9.33
C ASN A 284 5.54 22.02 -8.16
N GLY A 285 6.86 22.04 -7.97
CA GLY A 285 7.54 22.76 -6.88
C GLY A 285 7.38 22.14 -5.48
N SER A 286 6.59 21.08 -5.33
CA SER A 286 6.42 20.35 -4.08
C SER A 286 7.35 19.15 -4.00
N LYS A 287 8.08 19.06 -2.88
CA LYS A 287 8.79 17.83 -2.50
C LYS A 287 7.78 16.74 -2.16
N VAL A 288 8.02 15.51 -2.61
CA VAL A 288 7.22 14.31 -2.36
C VAL A 288 8.17 13.15 -2.08
N ASN A 289 7.95 12.42 -0.98
CA ASN A 289 8.75 11.23 -0.65
C ASN A 289 8.03 9.97 -1.10
N ILE A 290 8.71 9.15 -1.89
CA ILE A 290 8.13 7.96 -2.52
C ILE A 290 9.00 6.74 -2.20
N GLU A 291 8.36 5.67 -1.77
CA GLU A 291 8.98 4.38 -1.54
C GLU A 291 8.47 3.38 -2.57
N PHE A 292 9.41 2.71 -3.21
CA PHE A 292 9.19 1.71 -4.24
C PHE A 292 9.69 0.37 -3.73
N SER A 293 8.91 -0.68 -3.89
CA SER A 293 9.33 -2.03 -3.51
C SER A 293 8.89 -3.02 -4.58
N LEU A 294 9.82 -3.84 -5.04
CA LEU A 294 9.54 -4.94 -5.94
C LEU A 294 9.13 -6.16 -5.12
N LYS A 295 8.03 -6.79 -5.53
CA LYS A 295 7.33 -7.87 -4.82
C LYS A 295 7.11 -9.06 -5.74
N GLY A 296 6.55 -10.12 -5.19
CA GLY A 296 6.43 -11.41 -5.86
C GLY A 296 7.72 -12.23 -5.80
N LYS A 297 7.63 -13.49 -6.23
CA LYS A 297 8.74 -14.46 -6.18
C LYS A 297 9.98 -13.95 -6.93
N ASP A 298 9.75 -13.28 -8.05
CA ASP A 298 10.81 -12.80 -8.96
C ASP A 298 11.16 -11.31 -8.74
N PHE A 299 10.57 -10.67 -7.72
CA PHE A 299 10.77 -9.24 -7.41
C PHE A 299 10.57 -8.36 -8.66
N ASP A 300 9.39 -8.45 -9.28
CA ASP A 300 9.06 -7.82 -10.54
C ASP A 300 7.74 -7.03 -10.51
N ARG A 301 6.93 -7.21 -9.47
CA ARG A 301 5.71 -6.43 -9.22
C ARG A 301 6.02 -5.18 -8.39
N LEU A 302 5.71 -3.99 -8.89
CA LEU A 302 6.01 -2.75 -8.17
C LEU A 302 4.88 -2.36 -7.20
N LYS A 303 5.24 -2.23 -5.93
CA LYS A 303 4.48 -1.49 -4.91
C LYS A 303 5.01 -0.07 -4.85
N ILE A 304 4.11 0.90 -4.92
CA ILE A 304 4.44 2.32 -4.78
C ILE A 304 3.81 2.83 -3.49
N VAL A 305 4.54 3.61 -2.69
CA VAL A 305 4.04 4.21 -1.44
C VAL A 305 4.47 5.68 -1.36
N ILE A 306 3.52 6.59 -1.40
CA ILE A 306 3.78 8.03 -1.23
C ILE A 306 3.56 8.39 0.24
N THR A 307 4.63 8.69 0.97
CA THR A 307 4.61 8.79 2.45
C THR A 307 4.56 10.23 2.99
N ASP A 308 4.46 11.24 2.12
CA ASP A 308 4.56 12.64 2.55
C ASP A 308 3.27 13.20 3.17
N ASN A 309 3.37 14.31 3.91
CA ASN A 309 2.24 15.02 4.52
C ASN A 309 1.53 15.99 3.55
N LYS A 310 1.61 15.72 2.25
CA LYS A 310 0.92 16.52 1.21
C LYS A 310 -0.57 16.20 1.17
N SER A 311 -1.33 17.07 0.48
CA SER A 311 -2.75 16.82 0.22
C SER A 311 -2.93 15.50 -0.54
N GLU A 312 -4.05 14.82 -0.29
CA GLU A 312 -4.35 13.55 -0.97
C GLU A 312 -4.42 13.73 -2.49
N GLN A 313 -4.94 14.87 -2.96
CA GLN A 313 -4.99 15.20 -4.38
C GLN A 313 -3.60 15.14 -5.06
N ILE A 314 -2.58 15.75 -4.47
CA ILE A 314 -1.21 15.71 -5.02
C ILE A 314 -0.67 14.28 -5.02
N LYS A 315 -0.96 13.50 -3.97
CA LYS A 315 -0.51 12.09 -3.89
C LYS A 315 -1.17 11.25 -4.98
N GLN A 316 -2.46 11.44 -5.21
CA GLN A 316 -3.22 10.72 -6.25
C GLN A 316 -2.71 11.07 -7.64
N GLU A 317 -2.50 12.35 -7.93
CA GLU A 317 -1.95 12.80 -9.21
C GLU A 317 -0.54 12.24 -9.47
N VAL A 318 0.35 12.30 -8.48
CA VAL A 318 1.70 11.72 -8.58
C VAL A 318 1.63 10.18 -8.75
N MET A 319 0.75 9.51 -8.01
CA MET A 319 0.55 8.06 -8.14
C MET A 319 0.10 7.69 -9.56
N GLU A 320 -0.85 8.43 -10.13
CA GLU A 320 -1.36 8.21 -11.48
C GLU A 320 -0.24 8.29 -12.53
N HIS A 321 0.55 9.37 -12.53
CA HIS A 321 1.69 9.52 -13.44
C HIS A 321 2.71 8.39 -13.31
N ILE A 322 3.02 7.97 -12.07
CA ILE A 322 3.95 6.88 -11.80
C ILE A 322 3.38 5.55 -12.31
N GLN A 323 2.10 5.27 -12.07
CA GLN A 323 1.45 4.04 -12.54
C GLN A 323 1.37 3.97 -14.06
N GLU A 324 1.08 5.08 -14.75
CA GLU A 324 1.09 5.15 -16.21
C GLU A 324 2.47 4.82 -16.78
N GLU A 325 3.53 5.47 -16.30
CA GLU A 325 4.88 5.19 -16.76
C GLU A 325 5.35 3.77 -16.39
N TYR A 326 4.89 3.24 -15.24
CA TYR A 326 5.17 1.87 -14.83
C TYR A 326 4.53 0.86 -15.80
N ILE A 327 3.29 1.10 -16.21
CA ILE A 327 2.59 0.28 -17.22
C ILE A 327 3.35 0.31 -18.55
N LEU A 328 3.76 1.50 -19.00
CA LEU A 328 4.52 1.65 -20.24
C LEU A 328 5.86 0.92 -20.17
N MET A 329 6.56 0.96 -19.03
CA MET A 329 7.78 0.20 -18.81
C MET A 329 7.51 -1.31 -18.84
N CYS A 330 6.46 -1.80 -18.21
CA CYS A 330 6.14 -3.23 -18.19
C CYS A 330 5.72 -3.76 -19.57
N THR A 331 5.13 -2.91 -20.41
CA THR A 331 4.59 -3.30 -21.74
C THR A 331 5.58 -3.12 -22.86
N HIS A 332 6.41 -2.07 -22.81
CA HIS A 332 7.33 -1.73 -23.89
C HIS A 332 8.80 -1.89 -23.50
N GLY A 333 9.13 -2.15 -22.23
CA GLY A 333 10.50 -2.25 -21.75
C GLY A 333 11.17 -0.88 -21.57
N ILE A 334 12.46 -0.80 -21.92
CA ILE A 334 13.27 0.41 -21.72
C ILE A 334 12.92 1.47 -22.76
N LYS A 335 12.75 2.73 -22.33
CA LYS A 335 12.40 3.85 -23.23
C LYS A 335 13.64 4.44 -23.88
N GLU A 336 14.67 4.72 -23.07
CA GLU A 336 15.84 5.51 -23.48
C GLU A 336 17.13 4.80 -23.04
N ILE A 337 17.51 3.74 -23.76
CA ILE A 337 18.66 2.90 -23.43
C ILE A 337 19.97 3.69 -23.38
N GLU A 338 20.22 4.55 -24.37
CA GLU A 338 21.48 5.31 -24.45
C GLU A 338 21.61 6.33 -23.32
N LYS A 339 20.54 7.07 -23.01
CA LYS A 339 20.53 7.98 -21.84
C LYS A 339 20.73 7.22 -20.54
N THR A 340 20.14 6.03 -20.44
CA THR A 340 20.32 5.16 -19.27
C THR A 340 21.77 4.72 -19.12
N ARG A 341 22.44 4.31 -20.21
CA ARG A 341 23.88 3.99 -20.21
C ARG A 341 24.73 5.17 -19.79
N THR A 342 24.46 6.36 -20.34
CA THR A 342 25.18 7.58 -19.94
C THR A 342 25.04 7.88 -18.44
N LYS A 343 23.88 7.57 -17.82
CA LYS A 343 23.69 7.72 -16.37
C LYS A 343 24.42 6.66 -15.54
N LEU A 344 24.65 5.48 -16.09
CA LEU A 344 25.38 4.41 -15.43
C LEU A 344 26.91 4.56 -15.58
N GLU A 345 27.40 5.28 -16.59
CA GLU A 345 28.84 5.43 -16.83
C GLU A 345 29.62 5.96 -15.60
N PRO A 346 29.19 7.03 -14.90
CA PRO A 346 29.91 7.52 -13.72
C PRO A 346 29.97 6.50 -12.58
N ILE A 347 28.96 5.62 -12.48
CA ILE A 347 28.88 4.57 -11.46
C ILE A 347 29.98 3.52 -11.69
N ILE A 348 30.23 3.17 -12.95
CA ILE A 348 31.33 2.27 -13.33
C ILE A 348 32.67 2.91 -13.02
N GLN A 349 32.87 4.16 -13.45
CA GLN A 349 34.14 4.86 -13.27
C GLN A 349 34.48 5.01 -11.79
N ALA A 350 33.51 5.34 -10.95
CA ALA A 350 33.69 5.39 -9.49
C ALA A 350 34.11 4.01 -8.93
N PHE A 351 33.47 2.93 -9.38
CA PHE A 351 33.82 1.58 -8.95
C PHE A 351 35.24 1.16 -9.36
N ILE A 352 35.64 1.44 -10.61
CA ILE A 352 37.00 1.14 -11.10
C ILE A 352 38.04 1.93 -10.28
N ASN A 353 37.81 3.24 -10.10
CA ASN A 353 38.74 4.12 -9.39
C ASN A 353 38.84 3.79 -7.89
N SER A 354 37.80 3.24 -7.27
CA SER A 354 37.83 2.81 -5.85
C SER A 354 38.69 1.56 -5.60
N ARG A 355 39.15 0.88 -6.66
CA ARG A 355 39.94 -0.37 -6.61
C ARG A 355 41.40 -0.19 -7.00
N THR A 356 41.75 0.96 -7.55
CA THR A 356 43.13 1.43 -7.75
C THR A 356 43.55 2.26 -6.54
#